data_AF-A0A183IA70-F1
#
_entry.id   AF-A0A183IA70-F1
#
_cell.length_a   1.000
_cell.length_b   1.000
_cell.length_c   1.000
_cell.angle_alpha   90.00
_cell.angle_beta   90.00
_cell.angle_gamma   90.00
#
_symmetry.space_group_name_H-M   'P 1'
#
loop_
_entity.id
_entity.type
_entity.pdbx_description
1 polymer ?
#
loop_
_entity_poly.entity_id
_entity_poly.type
_entity_poly.pdbx_seq_one_letter_code
_entity_poly.pdbx_strand_id
1 'polypeptide(L)'
;MEIIGNYDVVCDCTDNVPTRYLLNDACVLANKPLVSGSALRWEGQLTVYHYQDGPCFRCLFPEPPPSELVGSCAQNGVIGS
;
A
#
# COMPACT_ATOMS: atom_id res chain seq x y z
N MET A 1 12.07 -1.79 11.29
CA MET A 1 11.39 -1.07 12.39
C MET A 1 12.03 0.26 12.74
N GLU A 2 13.37 0.34 12.73
CA GLU A 2 14.14 1.55 13.08
C GLU A 2 13.71 2.83 12.34
N ILE A 3 13.24 2.73 11.09
CA ILE A 3 12.79 3.89 10.31
C ILE A 3 11.30 4.18 10.56
N ILE A 4 10.40 3.23 10.31
CA ILE A 4 8.94 3.45 10.39
C ILE A 4 8.49 3.86 11.81
N GLY A 5 9.12 3.31 12.86
CA GLY A 5 8.75 3.61 14.24
C GLY A 5 8.83 5.10 14.60
N ASN A 6 9.68 5.87 13.90
CA ASN A 6 9.95 7.28 14.15
C ASN A 6 8.87 8.23 13.60
N TYR A 7 7.88 7.70 12.87
CA TYR A 7 6.83 8.51 12.25
C TYR A 7 5.48 8.20 12.87
N ASP A 8 4.58 9.18 12.86
CA ASP A 8 3.20 9.02 13.35
C ASP A 8 2.29 8.37 12.31
N VAL A 9 2.56 8.63 11.03
CA VAL A 9 1.78 8.15 9.88
C VAL A 9 2.75 7.80 8.75
N VAL A 10 2.44 6.73 8.01
CA VAL A 10 3.16 6.33 6.80
C VAL A 10 2.25 6.48 5.59
N CYS A 11 2.79 7.04 4.49
CA CYS A 11 2.06 7.18 3.23
C CYS A 11 2.65 6.23 2.16
N ASP A 12 1.80 5.38 1.58
CA ASP A 12 2.11 4.55 0.42
C ASP A 12 1.63 5.23 -0.86
N CYS A 13 2.59 5.63 -1.69
CA CYS A 13 2.37 6.15 -3.05
C CYS A 13 3.13 5.30 -4.08
N THR A 14 3.34 4.01 -3.80
CA THR A 14 4.13 3.13 -4.64
C THR A 14 3.34 2.59 -5.83
N ASP A 15 4.06 2.16 -6.85
CA ASP A 15 3.51 1.75 -8.16
C ASP A 15 3.47 0.22 -8.35
N ASN A 16 3.85 -0.54 -7.32
CA ASN A 16 3.99 -1.98 -7.39
C ASN A 16 3.42 -2.68 -6.15
N VAL A 17 2.78 -3.82 -6.40
CA VAL A 17 2.09 -4.62 -5.38
C VAL A 17 3.03 -5.11 -4.26
N PRO A 18 4.24 -5.65 -4.55
CA PRO A 18 5.13 -6.13 -3.49
C PRO A 18 5.44 -5.08 -2.43
N THR A 19 5.68 -3.83 -2.84
CA THR A 19 5.99 -2.75 -1.89
C THR A 19 4.79 -2.37 -1.04
N ARG A 20 3.58 -2.39 -1.61
CA ARG A 20 2.34 -2.19 -0.84
C ARG A 20 2.16 -3.22 0.27
N TYR A 21 2.40 -4.50 -0.02
CA TYR A 21 2.35 -5.56 0.99
C TYR A 21 3.44 -5.40 2.05
N LEU A 22 4.66 -5.06 1.65
CA LEU A 22 5.76 -4.81 2.57
C LEU A 22 5.46 -3.62 3.51
N LEU A 23 4.94 -2.52 2.98
CA LEU A 23 4.56 -1.35 3.77
C LEU A 23 3.42 -1.67 4.73
N ASN A 24 2.40 -2.43 4.29
CA ASN A 24 1.35 -2.91 5.19
C ASN A 24 1.94 -3.67 6.37
N ASP A 25 2.78 -4.67 6.11
CA ASP A 25 3.31 -5.54 7.15
C ASP A 25 4.19 -4.75 8.13
N ALA A 26 5.02 -3.85 7.59
CA ALA A 26 5.88 -3.01 8.41
C ALA A 26 5.07 -2.02 9.27
N CYS A 27 3.97 -1.46 8.75
CA CYS A 27 3.10 -0.56 9.50
C CYS A 27 2.30 -1.28 10.59
N VAL A 28 1.77 -2.47 10.30
CA VAL A 28 1.09 -3.31 11.31
C VAL A 28 2.05 -3.69 12.43
N LEU A 29 3.25 -4.17 12.08
CA LEU A 29 4.29 -4.52 13.07
C LEU A 29 4.76 -3.31 13.89
N ALA A 30 4.71 -2.10 13.31
CA ALA A 30 5.05 -0.85 13.98
C ALA A 30 3.90 -0.17 14.72
N ASN A 31 2.70 -0.74 14.64
CA ASN A 31 1.47 -0.13 15.09
C ASN A 31 1.29 1.32 14.59
N LYS A 32 1.52 1.52 13.29
CA LYS A 32 1.37 2.82 12.61
C LYS A 32 0.23 2.75 11.59
N PRO A 33 -0.60 3.80 11.48
CA PRO A 33 -1.58 3.89 10.41
C PRO A 33 -0.87 4.04 9.06
N LEU A 34 -1.41 3.35 8.04
CA LEU A 34 -0.93 3.41 6.68
C LEU A 34 -1.97 4.10 5.80
N VAL A 35 -1.61 5.25 5.23
CA VAL A 35 -2.41 5.94 4.21
C VAL A 35 -1.94 5.45 2.84
N SER A 36 -2.76 4.71 2.11
CA SER A 36 -2.40 4.19 0.78
C SER A 36 -3.21 4.90 -0.31
N GLY A 37 -2.49 5.42 -1.30
CA GLY A 37 -3.04 5.97 -2.53
C GLY A 37 -2.77 5.04 -3.71
N SER A 38 -3.72 4.95 -4.65
CA SER A 38 -3.47 4.37 -5.97
C SER A 38 -4.25 5.10 -7.04
N ALA A 39 -3.74 5.03 -8.27
CA ALA A 39 -4.42 5.54 -9.45
C ALA A 39 -4.22 4.57 -10.61
N LEU A 40 -5.29 4.39 -11.39
CA LEU A 40 -5.29 3.66 -12.64
C LEU A 40 -6.13 4.44 -13.65
N ARG A 41 -5.46 5.05 -14.64
CA ARG A 41 -6.10 5.90 -15.66
C ARG A 41 -6.85 7.08 -15.03
N TRP A 42 -8.18 7.03 -15.02
CA TRP A 42 -9.07 8.06 -14.49
C TRP A 42 -9.66 7.71 -13.12
N GLU A 43 -9.34 6.53 -12.61
CA GLU A 43 -9.80 6.07 -11.31
C GLU A 43 -8.68 6.20 -10.28
N GLY A 44 -9.07 6.59 -9.07
CA GLY A 44 -8.16 6.72 -7.94
C GLY A 44 -8.81 6.19 -6.67
N GLN A 45 -7.98 5.68 -5.79
CA GLN A 45 -8.36 5.23 -4.45
C GLN A 45 -7.45 5.88 -3.42
N LEU A 46 -8.04 6.31 -2.31
CA LEU A 46 -7.35 6.72 -1.10
C LEU A 46 -7.98 5.98 0.09
N THR A 47 -7.18 5.32 0.91
CA THR A 47 -7.67 4.55 2.06
C THR A 47 -6.68 4.59 3.21
N VAL A 48 -7.20 4.60 4.45
CA VAL A 48 -6.40 4.48 5.67
C VAL A 48 -6.57 3.07 6.23
N TYR A 49 -5.45 2.38 6.44
CA TYR A 49 -5.37 1.04 7.01
C TYR A 49 -4.75 1.08 8.40
N HIS A 50 -5.10 0.09 9.24
CA HIS A 50 -4.51 -0.11 10.57
C HIS A 50 -4.61 1.14 11.49
N TYR A 51 -5.67 1.94 11.33
CA TYR A 51 -5.94 3.04 12.25
C TYR A 51 -6.69 2.52 13.48
N GLN A 52 -6.14 2.75 14.68
CA GLN A 52 -6.71 2.30 15.96
C GLN A 52 -7.03 0.79 15.98
N ASP A 53 -6.06 -0.05 15.59
CA ASP A 53 -6.22 -1.51 15.46
C ASP A 53 -7.34 -1.94 14.48
N GLY A 54 -7.73 -1.04 13.56
CA GLY A 54 -8.65 -1.33 12.47
C GLY A 54 -8.07 -2.27 11.40
N PRO A 55 -8.86 -2.62 10.37
CA PRO A 55 -8.43 -3.56 9.34
C PRO A 55 -7.19 -3.05 8.59
N CYS A 56 -6.25 -3.96 8.34
CA CYS A 56 -5.07 -3.70 7.52
C CYS A 56 -5.32 -4.06 6.05
N PHE A 57 -4.39 -3.74 5.15
CA PHE A 57 -4.52 -4.07 3.73
C PHE A 57 -4.69 -5.58 3.52
N ARG A 58 -3.93 -6.41 4.25
CA ARG A 58 -4.05 -7.87 4.21
C ARG A 58 -5.36 -8.42 4.79
N CYS A 59 -6.09 -7.67 5.62
CA CYS A 59 -7.42 -8.10 6.05
C CYS A 59 -8.40 -8.14 4.87
N LEU A 60 -8.20 -7.28 3.86
CA LEU A 60 -9.02 -7.24 2.65
C LEU A 60 -8.42 -8.09 1.52
N PHE A 61 -7.10 -8.13 1.43
CA PHE A 61 -6.35 -8.83 0.38
C PHE A 61 -5.29 -9.74 1.01
N PRO A 62 -5.68 -10.91 1.55
CA PRO A 62 -4.82 -11.73 2.42
C PRO A 62 -3.50 -12.16 1.78
N GLU A 63 -3.57 -12.55 0.52
CA GLU A 63 -2.44 -13.06 -0.24
C GLU A 63 -2.16 -12.16 -1.45
N PRO A 64 -0.89 -11.87 -1.75
CA PRO A 64 -0.54 -11.17 -2.97
C PRO A 64 -0.94 -12.01 -4.19
N PRO A 65 -1.43 -11.36 -5.26
CA PRO A 65 -1.70 -12.06 -6.51
C PRO A 65 -0.40 -12.66 -7.08
N PRO A 66 -0.49 -13.74 -7.88
CA PRO A 66 0.64 -14.31 -8.59
C PRO A 66 1.44 -13.23 -9.35
N SER A 67 2.76 -13.31 -9.31
CA SER A 67 3.65 -12.30 -9.93
C SER A 67 3.40 -12.09 -11.43
N GLU A 68 2.89 -13.12 -12.12
CA GLU A 68 2.53 -13.07 -13.54
C GLU A 68 1.33 -12.15 -13.84
N LEU A 69 0.51 -11.85 -12.83
CA LEU A 69 -0.68 -11.00 -12.92
C LEU A 69 -0.42 -9.57 -12.40
N VAL A 70 0.78 -9.30 -11.89
CA VAL A 70 1.15 -8.00 -11.32
C VAL A 70 1.86 -7.16 -12.37
N GLY A 71 1.12 -6.26 -13.03
CA GLY A 71 1.69 -5.17 -13.82
C GLY A 71 1.91 -3.91 -12.99
N SER A 72 2.85 -3.03 -13.39
CA SER A 72 3.05 -1.74 -12.72
C SER A 72 2.06 -0.67 -13.23
N CYS A 73 1.81 0.36 -12.41
CA CYS A 73 1.00 1.51 -12.83
C CYS A 73 1.54 2.17 -14.12
N ALA A 74 2.86 2.24 -14.29
CA ALA A 74 3.52 2.74 -15.50
C ALA A 74 3.20 1.88 -16.73
N GLN A 75 3.10 0.56 -16.57
CA GLN A 75 2.71 -0.35 -17.66
C GLN A 75 1.21 -0.27 -18.00
N ASN A 76 0.38 0.12 -17.02
CA ASN A 76 -1.08 0.05 -17.13
C ASN A 76 -1.79 1.38 -17.42
N GLY A 77 -1.02 2.46 -17.67
CA GLY A 77 -1.54 3.69 -18.29
C GLY A 77 -1.70 4.88 -17.35
N VAL A 78 -0.70 5.18 -16.51
CA VAL A 78 -0.55 6.52 -15.93
C VAL A 78 -0.08 7.48 -17.03
N ILE A 79 -0.83 8.55 -17.29
CA ILE A 79 -0.46 9.57 -18.28
C ILE A 79 0.80 10.30 -17.79
N GLY A 80 1.87 10.28 -18.58
CA GLY A 80 3.11 11.02 -18.31
C GLY A 80 4.22 10.25 -17.60
N SER A 81 4.11 8.91 -17.51
CA SER A 81 5.21 8.02 -17.08
C SER A 81 6.32 7.89 -18.12
#